data_AF-A0A364Y3E2-F1
#
_entry.id   AF-A0A364Y3E2-F1
#
_cell.length_a   1.000
_cell.length_b   1.000
_cell.length_c   1.000
_cell.angle_alpha   90.00
_cell.angle_beta   90.00
_cell.angle_gamma   90.00
#
_symmetry.space_group_name_H-M   'P 1'
#
loop_
_entity.id
_entity.type
_entity.pdbx_description
1 polymer ?
#
loop_
_entity_poly.entity_id
_entity_poly.type
_entity_poly.pdbx_seq_one_letter_code
_entity_poly.pdbx_strand_id
1 'polypeptide(L)'
;MKNLLIVLIVCGVSSNVCRAQWTTAGVNINYTTGAVSIGTTKVSTPYKLAVGGGIIAEEVVIKLQAAWPDYVFDGGYPLMDLKALDAYISEHKHLPDVPSALEVEREGVKIGEMNTVLLKKIEELTRYVIVLQKQIDEMK
;
A
#
# COMPACT_ATOMS: atom_id res chain seq x y z
N MET A 1 29.59 65.97 -25.04
CA MET A 1 30.28 65.54 -23.80
C MET A 1 29.17 65.23 -22.79
N LYS A 2 28.52 64.05 -22.86
CA LYS A 2 28.80 62.81 -22.10
C LYS A 2 29.24 63.09 -20.66
N ASN A 3 28.43 62.63 -19.70
CA ASN A 3 28.76 62.12 -18.36
C ASN A 3 27.43 62.01 -17.57
N LEU A 4 26.57 61.06 -17.90
CA LEU A 4 26.52 59.67 -17.40
C LEU A 4 26.27 59.60 -15.88
N LEU A 5 24.99 59.43 -15.56
CA LEU A 5 24.41 59.12 -14.26
C LEU A 5 24.84 57.71 -13.83
N ILE A 6 25.42 57.54 -12.64
CA ILE A 6 25.55 56.21 -12.00
C ILE A 6 25.06 56.32 -10.56
N VAL A 7 23.79 55.94 -10.37
CA VAL A 7 23.22 55.66 -9.05
C VAL A 7 23.61 54.22 -8.71
N LEU A 8 24.55 54.04 -7.80
CA LEU A 8 24.91 52.74 -7.24
C LEU A 8 23.88 52.38 -6.16
N ILE A 9 22.76 51.77 -6.58
CA ILE A 9 21.88 51.03 -5.68
C ILE A 9 22.63 49.74 -5.32
N VAL A 10 23.28 49.73 -4.16
CA VAL A 10 23.79 48.49 -3.56
C VAL A 10 22.59 47.74 -2.99
N CYS A 11 21.87 47.02 -3.85
CA CYS A 11 20.94 45.99 -3.42
C CYS A 11 21.78 44.79 -2.99
N GLY A 12 22.14 44.72 -1.71
CA GLY A 12 22.72 43.54 -1.10
C GLY A 12 21.71 42.40 -1.15
N VAL A 13 21.78 41.61 -2.22
CA VAL A 13 20.94 40.45 -2.45
C VAL A 13 21.20 39.46 -1.32
N SER A 14 20.18 39.14 -0.52
CA SER A 14 20.25 38.01 0.41
C SER A 14 20.30 36.73 -0.43
N SER A 15 21.50 36.27 -0.79
CA SER A 15 21.67 34.99 -1.46
C SER A 15 21.54 33.88 -0.43
N ASN A 16 20.30 33.47 -0.14
CA ASN A 16 20.06 32.09 0.26
C ASN A 16 20.40 31.23 -0.95
N VAL A 17 21.66 30.79 -1.09
CA VAL A 17 21.97 29.70 -2.01
C VAL A 17 21.47 28.42 -1.36
N CYS A 18 20.16 28.23 -1.45
CA CYS A 18 19.52 26.93 -1.26
C CYS A 18 20.07 26.01 -2.35
N ARG A 19 20.97 25.11 -1.99
CA ARG A 19 21.23 23.91 -2.79
C ARG A 19 20.20 22.88 -2.37
N ALA A 20 19.48 22.33 -3.34
CA ALA A 20 18.39 21.38 -3.13
C ALA A 20 18.85 20.20 -2.27
N GLN A 21 17.97 19.68 -1.40
CA GLN A 21 18.21 18.50 -0.54
C GLN A 21 18.56 17.21 -1.34
N TRP A 22 18.56 17.24 -2.68
CA TRP A 22 18.68 16.12 -3.61
C TRP A 22 19.58 16.52 -4.81
N THR A 23 20.48 15.62 -5.25
CA THR A 23 21.59 15.86 -6.21
C THR A 23 21.22 15.63 -7.69
N THR A 24 21.83 16.37 -8.63
CA THR A 24 21.43 16.43 -10.05
C THR A 24 22.41 15.81 -11.04
N ALA A 25 23.37 15.00 -10.61
CA ALA A 25 24.28 14.26 -11.52
C ALA A 25 23.85 12.77 -11.70
N GLY A 26 22.65 12.53 -12.27
CA GLY A 26 22.07 11.21 -12.66
C GLY A 26 21.79 10.21 -11.51
N VAL A 27 21.09 9.07 -11.65
CA VAL A 27 19.83 8.71 -12.34
C VAL A 27 18.86 8.28 -11.21
N ASN A 28 17.82 9.07 -10.96
CA ASN A 28 16.61 8.78 -10.18
C ASN A 28 16.68 8.81 -8.63
N ILE A 29 16.98 9.96 -8.06
CA ILE A 29 16.60 10.34 -6.69
C ILE A 29 15.97 11.74 -6.83
N ASN A 30 14.63 11.83 -6.92
CA ASN A 30 13.90 13.10 -7.10
C ASN A 30 13.05 13.46 -5.88
N TYR A 31 13.09 14.73 -5.46
CA TYR A 31 12.15 15.33 -4.53
C TYR A 31 11.22 16.29 -5.28
N THR A 32 9.97 15.89 -5.46
CA THR A 32 8.95 16.72 -6.11
C THR A 32 7.83 16.96 -5.11
N THR A 33 7.73 18.17 -4.57
CA THR A 33 6.59 18.60 -3.72
C THR A 33 6.27 17.63 -2.57
N GLY A 34 7.30 17.12 -1.89
CA GLY A 34 7.16 16.22 -0.74
C GLY A 34 7.02 14.72 -1.07
N ALA A 35 7.10 14.33 -2.35
CA ALA A 35 7.21 12.93 -2.77
C ALA A 35 8.64 12.61 -3.21
N VAL A 36 9.06 11.37 -2.95
CA VAL A 36 10.38 10.81 -3.26
C VAL A 36 10.23 9.75 -4.35
N SER A 37 11.09 9.80 -5.37
CA SER A 37 11.20 8.73 -6.36
C SER A 37 12.63 8.19 -6.43
N ILE A 38 12.78 6.87 -6.40
CA ILE A 38 14.06 6.15 -6.48
C ILE A 38 14.02 5.23 -7.69
N GLY A 39 14.98 5.32 -8.61
CA GLY A 39 14.99 4.44 -9.80
C GLY A 39 13.87 4.69 -10.82
N THR A 40 12.99 5.68 -10.61
CA THR A 40 11.86 6.01 -11.51
C THR A 40 11.55 7.52 -11.51
N THR A 41 10.96 8.02 -12.61
CA THR A 41 10.35 9.36 -12.70
C THR A 41 8.82 9.31 -12.63
N LYS A 42 8.22 8.11 -12.63
CA LYS A 42 6.79 7.91 -12.50
C LYS A 42 6.42 7.81 -11.02
N VAL A 43 5.89 8.91 -10.47
CA VAL A 43 5.25 8.93 -9.16
C VAL A 43 3.76 9.21 -9.38
N SER A 44 2.91 8.22 -9.10
CA SER A 44 1.47 8.44 -9.10
C SER A 44 1.03 9.02 -7.76
N THR A 45 0.19 10.07 -7.79
CA THR A 45 -0.56 10.48 -6.60
C THR A 45 -1.56 9.37 -6.24
N PRO A 46 -1.77 9.04 -4.95
CA PRO A 46 -1.37 9.78 -3.75
C PRO A 46 -0.05 9.33 -3.08
N TYR A 47 0.79 8.53 -3.75
CA TYR A 47 1.98 7.93 -3.12
C TYR A 47 3.09 8.97 -2.86
N LYS A 48 3.73 8.85 -1.69
CA LYS A 48 4.85 9.71 -1.26
C LYS A 48 6.23 9.10 -1.55
N LEU A 49 6.30 7.81 -1.82
CA LEU A 49 7.52 7.10 -2.19
C LEU A 49 7.22 6.16 -3.37
N ALA A 50 7.99 6.28 -4.45
CA ALA A 50 7.95 5.34 -5.57
C ALA A 50 9.35 4.78 -5.84
N VAL A 51 9.48 3.46 -5.96
CA VAL A 51 10.74 2.78 -6.22
C VAL A 51 10.65 1.98 -7.51
N GLY A 52 11.47 2.32 -8.50
CA GLY A 52 11.69 1.52 -9.70
C GLY A 52 12.78 0.49 -9.45
N GLY A 53 12.38 -0.70 -8.96
CA GLY A 53 13.29 -1.77 -8.58
C GLY A 53 12.82 -2.49 -7.30
N GLY A 54 13.64 -3.42 -6.81
CA GLY A 54 13.38 -4.10 -5.53
C GLY A 54 13.76 -3.24 -4.33
N ILE A 55 13.13 -3.51 -3.19
CA ILE A 55 13.49 -2.95 -1.88
C ILE A 55 13.99 -4.09 -1.01
N ILE A 56 15.18 -3.96 -0.44
CA ILE A 56 15.67 -4.84 0.62
C ILE A 56 15.62 -4.03 1.91
N ALA A 57 14.95 -4.57 2.93
CA ALA A 57 14.82 -3.98 4.25
C ALA A 57 14.91 -5.08 5.30
N GLU A 58 15.47 -4.78 6.46
CA GLU A 58 15.45 -5.70 7.61
C GLU A 58 14.05 -5.80 8.22
N GLU A 59 13.31 -4.68 8.25
CA GLU A 59 11.96 -4.62 8.79
C GLU A 59 11.09 -3.58 8.06
N VAL A 60 9.79 -3.88 7.92
CA VAL A 60 8.77 -2.95 7.43
C VAL A 60 7.55 -3.02 8.34
N VAL A 61 7.24 -1.91 9.02
CA VAL A 61 6.05 -1.79 9.87
C VAL A 61 4.92 -1.10 9.12
N ILE A 62 3.85 -1.82 8.83
CA ILE A 62 2.66 -1.29 8.15
C ILE A 62 1.58 -0.99 9.18
N LYS A 63 1.30 0.29 9.42
CA LYS A 63 0.22 0.75 10.30
C LYS A 63 -0.97 1.21 9.47
N LEU A 64 -1.87 0.27 9.16
CA LEU A 64 -3.15 0.62 8.55
C LEU A 64 -4.04 1.31 9.58
N GLN A 65 -4.89 2.22 9.11
CA GLN A 65 -5.96 2.80 9.92
C GLN A 65 -7.19 1.88 10.02
N ALA A 66 -7.26 0.86 9.16
CA ALA A 66 -8.32 -0.13 9.16
C ALA A 66 -8.22 -1.06 10.38
N ALA A 67 -9.36 -1.54 10.87
CA ALA A 67 -9.42 -2.51 11.95
C ALA A 67 -8.91 -3.89 11.47
N TRP A 68 -8.22 -4.60 12.36
CA TRP A 68 -7.85 -6.00 12.17
C TRP A 68 -9.10 -6.90 12.27
N PRO A 69 -9.11 -8.06 11.59
CA PRO A 69 -10.32 -8.82 11.34
C PRO A 69 -10.85 -9.63 12.53
N ASP A 70 -10.36 -9.42 13.75
CA ASP A 70 -10.74 -10.13 14.98
C ASP A 70 -12.27 -10.28 15.21
N TYR A 71 -13.06 -9.40 14.61
CA TYR A 71 -14.53 -9.45 14.57
C TYR A 71 -15.09 -10.73 13.92
N VAL A 72 -14.30 -11.53 13.19
CA VAL A 72 -14.75 -12.79 12.57
C VAL A 72 -15.19 -13.81 13.64
N PHE A 73 -14.66 -13.69 14.86
CA PHE A 73 -15.02 -14.53 16.01
C PHE A 73 -16.25 -14.02 16.78
N ASP A 74 -16.77 -12.85 16.44
CA ASP A 74 -18.00 -12.34 17.06
C ASP A 74 -19.20 -13.20 16.67
N GLY A 75 -20.11 -13.43 17.61
CA GLY A 75 -21.28 -14.31 17.40
C GLY A 75 -22.24 -13.81 16.31
N GLY A 76 -22.19 -12.53 15.95
CA GLY A 76 -22.97 -11.92 14.87
C GLY A 76 -22.29 -11.94 13.50
N TYR A 77 -21.06 -12.47 13.39
CA TYR A 77 -20.33 -12.46 12.13
C TYR A 77 -21.02 -13.34 11.08
N PRO A 78 -21.41 -12.79 9.92
CA PRO A 78 -22.12 -13.53 8.87
C PRO A 78 -21.15 -14.43 8.10
N LEU A 79 -20.76 -15.55 8.71
CA LEU A 79 -19.94 -16.56 8.05
C LEU A 79 -20.72 -17.18 6.89
N MET A 80 -20.11 -17.19 5.71
CA MET A 80 -20.69 -17.77 4.50
C MET A 80 -20.94 -19.27 4.69
N ASP A 81 -22.05 -19.80 4.17
CA ASP A 81 -22.24 -21.25 4.13
C ASP A 81 -21.23 -21.89 3.15
N LEU A 82 -20.68 -23.05 3.49
CA LEU A 82 -19.71 -23.77 2.64
C LEU A 82 -20.28 -24.09 1.25
N LYS A 83 -21.59 -24.36 1.14
CA LYS A 83 -22.23 -24.58 -0.17
C LYS A 83 -22.26 -23.30 -1.01
N ALA A 84 -22.54 -22.16 -0.40
CA ALA A 84 -22.52 -20.86 -1.07
C ALA A 84 -21.09 -20.46 -1.45
N LEU A 85 -20.12 -20.76 -0.58
CA LEU A 85 -18.71 -20.51 -0.82
C LEU A 85 -18.18 -21.36 -1.99
N ASP A 86 -18.55 -22.64 -2.07
CA ASP A 86 -18.19 -23.53 -3.18
C ASP A 86 -18.76 -23.03 -4.52
N ALA A 87 -20.02 -22.59 -4.51
CA ALA A 87 -20.64 -21.96 -5.69
C ALA A 87 -19.89 -20.69 -6.11
N TYR A 88 -19.54 -19.82 -5.15
CA TYR A 88 -18.78 -18.60 -5.41
C TYR A 88 -17.41 -18.90 -6.02
N ILE A 89 -16.64 -19.83 -5.44
CA ILE A 89 -15.31 -20.21 -5.93
C ILE A 89 -15.42 -20.82 -7.33
N SER A 90 -16.44 -21.64 -7.57
CA SER A 90 -16.69 -22.26 -8.87
C SER A 90 -16.95 -21.23 -9.96
N GLU A 91 -17.69 -20.16 -9.65
CA GLU A 91 -18.02 -19.07 -10.56
C GLU A 91 -16.86 -18.08 -10.75
N HIS A 92 -16.27 -17.60 -9.66
CA HIS A 92 -15.32 -16.48 -9.68
C HIS A 92 -13.84 -16.89 -9.71
N LYS A 93 -13.51 -18.16 -9.41
CA LYS A 93 -12.14 -18.70 -9.37
C LYS A 93 -11.20 -18.03 -8.36
N HIS A 94 -11.75 -17.31 -7.39
CA HIS A 94 -11.03 -16.77 -6.23
C HIS A 94 -11.95 -16.73 -5.00
N LEU A 95 -11.38 -16.48 -3.82
CA LEU A 95 -12.15 -16.33 -2.59
C LEU A 95 -12.88 -14.97 -2.56
N PRO A 96 -14.02 -14.86 -1.86
CA PRO A 96 -14.63 -13.56 -1.58
C PRO A 96 -13.63 -12.61 -0.93
N ASP A 97 -13.73 -11.31 -1.22
CA ASP A 97 -12.83 -10.24 -0.73
C ASP A 97 -11.36 -10.32 -1.19
N VAL A 98 -10.92 -11.44 -1.77
CA VAL A 98 -9.57 -11.57 -2.34
C VAL A 98 -9.62 -11.06 -3.78
N PRO A 99 -8.75 -10.11 -4.17
CA PRO A 99 -8.73 -9.61 -5.54
C PRO A 99 -8.36 -10.73 -6.51
N SER A 100 -8.99 -10.70 -7.67
CA SER A 100 -8.70 -11.60 -8.77
C SER A 100 -7.30 -11.38 -9.34
N ALA A 101 -6.77 -12.37 -10.06
CA ALA A 101 -5.47 -12.25 -10.73
C ALA A 101 -5.41 -11.05 -11.69
N LEU A 102 -6.51 -10.75 -12.39
CA LEU A 102 -6.61 -9.61 -13.31
C LEU A 102 -6.56 -8.26 -12.57
N GLU A 103 -7.21 -8.17 -11.40
CA GLU A 103 -7.15 -6.96 -10.57
C GLU A 103 -5.74 -6.75 -10.01
N VAL A 104 -5.09 -7.82 -9.54
CA VAL A 104 -3.70 -7.77 -9.06
C VAL A 104 -2.74 -7.38 -10.18
N GLU A 105 -2.93 -7.90 -11.40
CA GLU A 105 -2.11 -7.53 -12.55
C GLU A 105 -2.26 -6.04 -12.91
N ARG A 106 -3.49 -5.52 -12.85
CA ARG A 106 -3.78 -4.12 -13.22
C ARG A 106 -3.39 -3.11 -12.14
N GLU A 107 -3.67 -3.42 -10.88
CA GLU A 107 -3.58 -2.46 -9.77
C GLU A 107 -2.41 -2.72 -8.81
N GLY A 108 -1.79 -3.91 -8.91
CA GLY A 108 -0.79 -4.37 -7.96
C GLY A 108 -1.39 -4.89 -6.65
N VAL A 109 -0.53 -5.24 -5.71
CA VAL A 109 -0.94 -5.71 -4.37
C VAL A 109 -0.61 -4.66 -3.32
N LYS A 110 -1.63 -4.22 -2.60
CA LYS A 110 -1.43 -3.42 -1.39
C LYS A 110 -1.15 -4.35 -0.22
N ILE A 111 0.12 -4.46 0.16
CA ILE A 111 0.60 -5.45 1.15
C ILE A 111 -0.20 -5.39 2.46
N GLY A 112 -0.45 -4.19 2.99
CA GLY A 112 -1.24 -4.05 4.22
C GLY A 112 -2.65 -4.59 4.09
N GLU A 113 -3.42 -4.10 3.11
CA GLU A 113 -4.81 -4.52 2.88
C GLU A 113 -4.88 -6.02 2.59
N MET A 114 -3.96 -6.56 1.79
CA MET A 114 -3.90 -7.99 1.50
C MET A 114 -3.62 -8.82 2.75
N ASN A 115 -2.70 -8.40 3.61
CA ASN A 115 -2.44 -9.11 4.88
C ASN A 115 -3.67 -9.12 5.78
N THR A 116 -4.45 -8.03 5.83
CA THR A 116 -5.72 -7.97 6.54
C THR A 116 -6.74 -8.96 5.95
N VAL A 117 -6.88 -9.01 4.63
CA VAL A 117 -7.77 -9.99 3.97
C VAL A 117 -7.33 -11.43 4.25
N LEU A 118 -6.04 -11.72 4.13
CA LEU A 118 -5.50 -13.06 4.40
C LEU A 118 -5.76 -13.49 5.84
N LEU A 119 -5.56 -12.60 6.82
CA LEU A 119 -5.86 -12.90 8.21
C LEU A 119 -7.36 -13.17 8.42
N LYS A 120 -8.24 -12.36 7.81
CA LYS A 120 -9.69 -12.60 7.82
C LYS A 120 -10.03 -14.00 7.31
N LYS A 121 -9.41 -14.44 6.21
CA LYS A 121 -9.63 -15.79 5.64
C LYS A 121 -9.10 -16.91 6.51
N ILE A 122 -7.98 -16.69 7.20
CA ILE A 122 -7.45 -17.65 8.19
C ILE A 122 -8.42 -17.80 9.37
N GLU A 123 -9.00 -16.71 9.85
CA GLU A 123 -9.98 -16.76 10.94
C GLU A 123 -11.30 -17.43 10.51
N GLU A 124 -11.80 -17.12 9.31
CA GLU A 124 -12.97 -17.81 8.72
C GLU A 124 -12.72 -19.31 8.56
N LEU A 125 -11.56 -19.69 8.03
CA LEU A 125 -11.14 -21.09 7.90
C LEU A 125 -11.09 -21.79 9.26
N THR A 126 -10.52 -21.11 10.27
CA THR A 126 -10.43 -21.64 11.64
C THR A 126 -11.82 -21.90 12.21
N ARG A 127 -12.78 -21.01 11.95
CA ARG A 127 -14.19 -21.21 12.32
C ARG A 127 -14.82 -22.42 11.63
N TYR A 128 -14.62 -22.58 10.31
CA TYR A 128 -15.12 -23.78 9.61
C TYR A 128 -14.55 -25.07 10.21
N VAL A 129 -13.25 -25.10 10.51
CA VAL A 129 -12.59 -26.26 11.12
C VAL A 129 -13.17 -26.59 12.50
N ILE A 130 -13.41 -25.58 13.35
CA ILE A 130 -14.04 -25.78 14.67
C ILE A 130 -15.46 -26.35 14.52
N VAL A 131 -16.25 -25.85 13.57
CA VAL A 131 -17.61 -26.37 13.31
C VAL A 131 -17.55 -27.81 12.82
N LEU A 132 -16.67 -28.12 11.87
CA LEU A 132 -16.47 -29.47 11.35
C LEU A 132 -16.05 -30.44 12.47
N GLN A 133 -15.13 -30.04 13.35
CA GLN A 133 -14.68 -30.87 14.47
C GLN A 133 -15.83 -31.21 15.41
N LYS A 134 -16.70 -30.23 15.74
CA LYS A 134 -17.89 -30.47 16.57
C LYS A 134 -18.85 -31.48 15.94
N GLN A 135 -19.10 -31.37 14.64
CA GLN A 135 -19.94 -32.33 13.91
C GLN A 135 -19.36 -33.74 13.94
N ILE A 136 -18.04 -33.89 13.79
CA ILE A 136 -17.36 -35.19 13.88
C ILE A 136 -17.51 -35.80 15.27
N ASP A 137 -17.41 -34.99 16.32
CA ASP A 137 -17.51 -35.48 17.70
C ASP A 137 -18.96 -35.83 18.09
N GLU A 138 -19.96 -35.15 17.51
CA GLU A 138 -21.39 -35.51 17.66
C GLU A 138 -21.76 -36.81 16.92
N MET A 139 -20.96 -37.23 15.94
CA MET A 139 -21.16 -38.47 15.19
C MET A 139 -20.47 -39.70 15.82
N LYS A 140 -19.68 -39.52 16.89
CA LYS A 140 -19.01 -40.60 17.63
C LYS A 140 -19.88 -41.11 18.78
#